data_AF-A0A1I1KU99-F1
#
_entry.id   AF-A0A1I1KU99-F1
#
_cell.length_a   1.000
_cell.length_b   1.000
_cell.length_c   1.000
_cell.angle_alpha   90.00
_cell.angle_beta   90.00
_cell.angle_gamma   90.00
#
_symmetry.space_group_name_H-M   'P 1'
#
loop_
_entity.id
_entity.type
_entity.pdbx_description
1 polymer ?
#
loop_
_entity_poly.entity_id
_entity_poly.type
_entity_poly.pdbx_seq_one_letter_code
_entity_poly.pdbx_strand_id
1 'polypeptide(L)'
;MFALIILMISGIALVRSFDSSLVLAGNMAFKRDLVNQGERGMSAAILSMKGSGTLVSEITRQSNLPSSNYSASLLPTDAHGIPVVLLKDSAWTTAGMSAADITDAASQVTIRYVIDRLCSASGVASSASCIVSSYGDKGGTADVKRATAITPPVYRISVRVTGPRSTQTYLQTTFSL
;
A
#
# COMPACT_ATOMS: atom_id res chain seq x y z
N MET A 1 -42.85 21.98 36.80
CA MET A 1 -42.25 22.64 35.61
C MET A 1 -40.77 22.31 35.44
N PHE A 2 -39.92 22.42 36.47
CA PHE A 2 -38.47 22.13 36.38
C PHE A 2 -38.11 20.70 35.95
N ALA A 3 -38.81 19.67 36.43
CA ALA A 3 -38.54 18.28 36.07
C ALA A 3 -38.70 18.00 34.56
N LEU A 4 -39.67 18.65 33.90
CA LEU A 4 -39.93 18.46 32.47
C LEU A 4 -38.85 19.11 31.61
N ILE A 5 -38.32 20.25 32.06
CA ILE A 5 -37.20 20.95 31.42
C ILE A 5 -35.91 20.11 31.51
N ILE A 6 -35.63 19.54 32.69
CA ILE A 6 -34.46 18.66 32.88
C ILE A 6 -34.55 17.43 31.97
N LEU A 7 -35.73 16.82 31.84
CA LEU A 7 -35.94 15.64 31.01
C LEU A 7 -35.75 15.94 29.51
N MET A 8 -36.20 17.13 29.06
CA MET A 8 -35.96 17.62 27.69
C MET A 8 -34.47 17.85 27.41
N ILE A 9 -33.75 18.49 28.35
CA ILE A 9 -32.30 18.74 28.22
C ILE A 9 -31.53 17.42 28.16
N SER A 10 -31.87 16.46 29.02
CA SER A 10 -31.29 15.11 29.01
C SER A 10 -31.58 14.36 27.70
N GLY A 11 -32.79 14.49 27.15
CA GLY A 11 -33.16 13.89 25.87
C GLY A 11 -32.32 14.42 24.70
N ILE A 12 -32.10 15.74 24.64
CA ILE A 12 -31.26 16.37 23.60
C ILE A 12 -29.80 15.92 23.73
N ALA A 13 -29.29 15.84 24.96
CA ALA A 13 -27.93 15.35 25.23
C ALA A 13 -27.74 13.90 24.74
N LEU A 14 -28.74 13.04 24.96
CA LEU A 14 -28.73 11.64 24.49
C LEU A 14 -28.72 11.55 22.96
N VAL A 15 -29.59 12.30 22.26
CA VAL A 15 -29.63 12.29 20.78
C VAL A 15 -28.27 12.69 20.21
N ARG A 16 -27.67 13.77 20.73
CA ARG A 16 -26.34 14.22 20.28
C ARG A 16 -25.23 13.20 20.58
N SER A 17 -25.34 12.49 21.71
CA SER A 17 -24.42 11.41 22.07
C SER A 17 -24.53 10.23 21.11
N PHE A 18 -25.75 9.82 20.75
CA PHE A 18 -25.98 8.73 19.81
C PHE A 18 -25.52 9.08 18.39
N ASP A 19 -25.84 10.27 17.89
CA ASP A 19 -25.38 10.73 16.57
C ASP A 19 -23.85 10.68 16.48
N SER A 20 -23.16 11.19 17.50
CA SER A 20 -21.69 11.16 17.56
C SER A 20 -21.14 9.73 17.58
N SER A 21 -21.79 8.84 18.34
CA SER A 21 -21.41 7.43 18.48
C SER A 21 -21.60 6.65 17.17
N LEU A 22 -22.71 6.91 16.47
CA LEU A 22 -23.04 6.29 15.18
C LEU A 22 -22.09 6.74 14.07
N VAL A 23 -21.74 8.03 14.01
CA VAL A 23 -20.76 8.54 13.03
C VAL A 23 -19.38 7.91 13.26
N LEU A 24 -18.94 7.82 14.52
CA LEU A 24 -17.67 7.19 14.84
C LEU A 24 -17.65 5.70 14.49
N ALA A 25 -18.71 4.97 14.85
CA ALA A 25 -18.86 3.56 14.51
C ALA A 25 -18.86 3.34 12.99
N GLY A 26 -19.55 4.20 12.24
CA GLY A 26 -19.57 4.18 10.78
C GLY A 26 -18.19 4.39 10.16
N ASN A 27 -17.43 5.38 10.61
CA ASN A 27 -16.08 5.64 10.10
C ASN A 27 -15.11 4.48 10.36
N MET A 28 -15.22 3.81 11.52
CA MET A 28 -14.42 2.63 11.83
C MET A 28 -14.83 1.42 10.99
N ALA A 29 -16.13 1.25 10.73
CA ALA A 29 -16.62 0.22 9.81
C ALA A 29 -16.09 0.45 8.39
N PHE A 30 -16.17 1.68 7.86
CA PHE A 30 -15.58 2.02 6.57
C PHE A 30 -14.06 1.81 6.57
N LYS A 31 -13.34 2.20 7.61
CA LYS A 31 -11.90 1.94 7.69
C LYS A 31 -11.58 0.45 7.60
N ARG A 32 -12.31 -0.41 8.34
CA ARG A 32 -12.11 -1.88 8.30
C ARG A 32 -12.44 -2.47 6.93
N ASP A 33 -13.51 -2.01 6.31
CA ASP A 33 -13.87 -2.41 4.95
C ASP A 33 -12.78 -2.00 3.94
N LEU A 34 -12.30 -0.74 4.00
CA LEU A 34 -11.24 -0.27 3.10
C LEU A 34 -9.92 -1.00 3.32
N VAL A 35 -9.59 -1.42 4.55
CA VAL A 35 -8.43 -2.29 4.80
C VAL A 35 -8.60 -3.62 4.08
N ASN A 36 -9.77 -4.27 4.20
CA ASN A 36 -10.06 -5.53 3.51
C ASN A 36 -10.01 -5.37 1.98
N GLN A 37 -10.63 -4.32 1.44
CA GLN A 37 -10.58 -4.01 0.02
C GLN A 37 -9.14 -3.74 -0.47
N GLY A 38 -8.28 -3.18 0.38
CA GLY A 38 -6.89 -2.91 0.05
C GLY A 38 -6.04 -4.15 -0.19
N GLU A 39 -6.43 -5.31 0.36
CA GLU A 39 -5.80 -6.60 0.06
C GLU A 39 -5.92 -6.96 -1.43
N ARG A 40 -6.98 -6.51 -2.12
CA ARG A 40 -7.10 -6.68 -3.58
C ARG A 40 -6.01 -5.93 -4.33
N GLY A 41 -5.66 -4.73 -3.86
CA GLY A 41 -4.55 -3.94 -4.40
C GLY A 41 -3.20 -4.62 -4.18
N MET A 42 -2.99 -5.19 -2.99
CA MET A 42 -1.77 -5.96 -2.69
C MET A 42 -1.67 -7.22 -3.54
N SER A 43 -2.75 -7.99 -3.69
CA SER A 43 -2.78 -9.18 -4.54
C SER A 43 -2.49 -8.84 -6.00
N ALA A 44 -3.07 -7.76 -6.54
CA ALA A 44 -2.80 -7.32 -7.90
C ALA A 44 -1.33 -6.88 -8.10
N ALA A 45 -0.76 -6.18 -7.12
CA ALA A 45 0.65 -5.78 -7.14
C ALA A 45 1.61 -6.98 -7.07
N ILE A 46 1.29 -8.00 -6.28
CA ILE A 46 2.09 -9.23 -6.22
C ILE A 46 1.95 -10.01 -7.53
N LEU A 47 0.74 -10.07 -8.11
CA LEU A 47 0.49 -10.76 -9.37
C LEU A 47 1.28 -10.14 -10.53
N SER A 48 1.43 -8.81 -10.56
CA SER A 48 2.23 -8.13 -11.59
C SER A 48 3.72 -8.49 -11.51
N MET A 49 4.21 -8.88 -10.33
CA MET A 49 5.61 -9.18 -10.03
C MET A 49 5.98 -10.68 -10.04
N LYS A 50 5.10 -11.57 -9.57
CA LYS A 50 5.35 -13.03 -9.45
C LYS A 50 4.51 -13.91 -10.38
N GLY A 51 3.44 -13.36 -10.97
CA GLY A 51 2.48 -14.13 -11.78
C GLY A 51 2.62 -13.88 -13.28
N SER A 52 1.66 -13.15 -13.83
CA SER A 52 1.46 -12.97 -15.28
C SER A 52 1.71 -11.53 -15.77
N GLY A 53 2.52 -10.75 -15.05
CA GLY A 53 2.80 -9.34 -15.38
C GLY A 53 4.10 -9.08 -16.15
N THR A 54 4.22 -7.84 -16.63
CA THR A 54 5.43 -7.29 -17.28
C THR A 54 6.64 -7.24 -16.32
N LEU A 55 6.38 -7.13 -15.01
CA LEU A 55 7.39 -7.04 -13.97
C LEU A 55 7.90 -8.40 -13.49
N VAL A 56 7.45 -9.51 -14.08
CA VAL A 56 7.99 -10.86 -13.78
C VAL A 56 9.44 -11.00 -14.25
N SER A 57 9.80 -10.34 -15.36
CA SER A 57 11.17 -10.28 -15.85
C SER A 57 12.05 -9.34 -15.04
N GLU A 58 13.23 -9.80 -14.62
CA GLU A 58 14.19 -8.95 -13.92
C GLU A 58 14.70 -7.80 -14.77
N ILE A 59 14.85 -8.03 -16.08
CA ILE A 59 15.32 -7.02 -17.04
C ILE A 59 14.39 -5.80 -17.00
N THR A 60 13.08 -6.02 -17.00
CA THR A 60 12.08 -4.95 -16.93
C THR A 60 12.20 -4.15 -15.62
N ARG A 61 12.53 -4.84 -14.51
CA ARG A 61 12.67 -4.25 -13.17
C ARG A 61 13.95 -3.43 -12.98
N GLN A 62 14.90 -3.46 -13.93
CA GLN A 62 16.09 -2.61 -13.84
C GLN A 62 15.77 -1.13 -14.17
N SER A 63 14.61 -0.84 -14.76
CA SER A 63 14.19 0.50 -15.15
C SER A 63 12.80 0.84 -14.59
N ASN A 64 12.48 2.13 -14.48
CA ASN A 64 11.13 2.55 -14.09
C ASN A 64 10.12 2.09 -15.15
N LEU A 65 8.96 1.57 -14.71
CA LEU A 65 7.86 1.20 -15.58
C LEU A 65 6.55 1.81 -15.06
N PRO A 66 6.30 3.10 -15.36
CA PRO A 66 5.10 3.80 -14.87
C PRO A 66 3.79 3.18 -15.37
N SER A 67 3.81 2.53 -16.54
CA SER A 67 2.66 1.79 -17.08
C SER A 67 2.26 0.55 -16.26
N SER A 68 3.09 0.14 -15.30
CA SER A 68 2.80 -0.92 -14.32
C SER A 68 2.90 -0.41 -12.88
N ASN A 69 2.79 0.91 -12.69
CA ASN A 69 2.93 1.59 -11.40
C ASN A 69 4.22 1.22 -10.66
N TYR A 70 5.33 1.06 -11.40
CA TYR A 70 6.59 0.54 -10.87
C TYR A 70 7.73 1.56 -10.96
N SER A 71 8.50 1.68 -9.88
CA SER A 71 9.78 2.38 -9.83
C SER A 71 10.92 1.45 -9.44
N ALA A 72 12.03 1.53 -10.18
CA ALA A 72 13.25 0.75 -9.92
C ALA A 72 14.11 1.33 -8.78
N SER A 73 13.72 2.48 -8.24
CA SER A 73 14.34 3.16 -7.11
C SER A 73 13.30 3.53 -6.06
N LEU A 74 13.75 3.81 -4.84
CA LEU A 74 12.92 4.23 -3.74
C LEU A 74 12.16 5.52 -4.10
N LEU A 75 10.84 5.49 -3.98
CA LEU A 75 10.02 6.68 -4.18
C LEU A 75 10.11 7.61 -2.96
N PRO A 76 10.17 8.94 -3.16
CA PRO A 76 10.10 9.91 -2.08
C PRO A 76 8.84 9.71 -1.24
N THR A 77 9.00 9.74 0.07
CA THR A 77 7.90 9.57 1.02
C THR A 77 7.63 10.82 1.84
N ASP A 78 6.44 10.92 2.41
CA ASP A 78 6.14 11.91 3.44
C ASP A 78 6.72 11.51 4.82
N ALA A 79 6.39 12.29 5.85
CA ALA A 79 6.80 12.04 7.23
C ALA A 79 6.26 10.72 7.83
N HIS A 80 5.26 10.11 7.19
CA HIS A 80 4.65 8.84 7.61
C HIS A 80 5.16 7.64 6.79
N GLY A 81 6.10 7.87 5.85
CA GLY A 81 6.67 6.83 5.02
C GLY A 81 5.82 6.45 3.80
N ILE A 82 4.76 7.19 3.50
CA ILE A 82 3.86 6.95 2.36
C ILE A 82 4.46 7.59 1.10
N PRO A 83 4.57 6.88 -0.03
CA PRO A 83 5.02 7.48 -1.29
C PRO A 83 4.17 8.70 -1.68
N VAL A 84 4.82 9.84 -1.92
CA VAL A 84 4.14 11.12 -2.21
C VAL A 84 3.25 11.02 -3.44
N VAL A 85 3.60 10.14 -4.40
CA VAL A 85 2.81 9.86 -5.60
C VAL A 85 1.40 9.32 -5.30
N LEU A 86 1.20 8.67 -4.14
CA LEU A 86 -0.10 8.16 -3.72
C LEU A 86 -0.95 9.22 -3.01
N LEU A 87 -0.36 10.28 -2.46
CA LEU A 87 -1.09 11.23 -1.63
C LEU A 87 -2.06 12.12 -2.43
N LYS A 88 -1.73 12.42 -3.68
CA LYS A 88 -2.52 13.32 -4.55
C LYS A 88 -2.59 12.77 -5.97
N ASP A 89 -3.75 12.93 -6.61
CA ASP A 89 -3.93 12.51 -8.00
C ASP A 89 -3.08 13.30 -8.99
N SER A 90 -2.78 14.58 -8.69
CA SER A 90 -1.83 15.35 -9.50
C SER A 90 -0.42 14.78 -9.43
N ALA A 91 0.05 14.38 -8.24
CA ALA A 91 1.37 13.77 -8.06
C ALA A 91 1.48 12.42 -8.78
N TRP A 92 0.39 11.65 -8.79
CA TRP A 92 0.27 10.41 -9.55
C TRP A 92 0.44 10.65 -11.06
N THR A 93 -0.30 11.60 -11.62
CA THR A 93 -0.24 11.94 -13.04
C THR A 93 1.12 12.52 -13.43
N THR A 94 1.70 13.39 -12.60
CA THR A 94 3.06 13.95 -12.83
C THR A 94 4.14 12.87 -12.83
N ALA A 95 4.00 11.84 -11.98
CA ALA A 95 4.90 10.70 -11.98
C ALA A 95 4.73 9.77 -13.21
N GLY A 96 3.74 10.04 -14.08
CA GLY A 96 3.47 9.26 -15.28
C GLY A 96 2.87 7.88 -14.99
N MET A 97 2.46 7.60 -13.75
CA MET A 97 1.88 6.33 -13.35
C MET A 97 0.52 6.14 -14.03
N SER A 98 0.35 5.04 -14.76
CA SER A 98 -0.79 4.87 -15.67
C SER A 98 -1.41 3.48 -15.66
N ALA A 99 -0.96 2.58 -14.78
CA ALA A 99 -1.68 1.31 -14.63
C ALA A 99 -3.07 1.58 -14.03
N ALA A 100 -4.07 0.88 -14.55
CA ALA A 100 -5.46 1.11 -14.19
C ALA A 100 -5.71 0.92 -12.68
N ASP A 101 -6.51 1.83 -12.12
CA ASP A 101 -7.03 1.67 -10.76
C ASP A 101 -8.02 0.50 -10.71
N ILE A 102 -8.06 -0.18 -9.57
CA ILE A 102 -9.09 -1.19 -9.31
C ILE A 102 -10.29 -0.45 -8.71
N THR A 103 -11.40 -0.43 -9.45
CA THR A 103 -12.60 0.29 -9.04
C THR A 103 -13.75 -0.67 -8.76
N ASP A 104 -14.54 -0.38 -7.73
CA ASP A 104 -15.86 -0.95 -7.48
C ASP A 104 -16.88 0.20 -7.38
N ALA A 105 -17.68 0.35 -8.44
CA ALA A 105 -18.67 1.42 -8.54
C ALA A 105 -19.84 1.24 -7.55
N ALA A 106 -20.19 -0.01 -7.19
CA ALA A 106 -21.28 -0.28 -6.26
C ALA A 106 -20.90 0.14 -4.84
N SER A 107 -19.66 -0.15 -4.44
CA SER A 107 -19.13 0.19 -3.12
C SER A 107 -18.50 1.60 -3.07
N GLN A 108 -18.41 2.30 -4.21
CA GLN A 108 -17.69 3.58 -4.36
C GLN A 108 -16.24 3.51 -3.86
N VAL A 109 -15.56 2.40 -4.16
CA VAL A 109 -14.18 2.14 -3.75
C VAL A 109 -13.25 2.22 -4.97
N THR A 110 -12.16 2.96 -4.82
CA THR A 110 -11.06 3.04 -5.80
C THR A 110 -9.77 2.66 -5.11
N ILE A 111 -9.08 1.65 -5.62
CA ILE A 111 -7.82 1.14 -5.09
C ILE A 111 -6.72 1.42 -6.11
N ARG A 112 -5.64 2.01 -5.62
CA ARG A 112 -4.45 2.32 -6.39
C ARG A 112 -3.23 1.79 -5.67
N TYR A 113 -2.31 1.18 -6.40
CA TYR A 113 -1.07 0.66 -5.83
C TYR A 113 0.14 1.17 -6.60
N VAL A 114 1.25 1.36 -5.90
CA VAL A 114 2.56 1.62 -6.48
C VAL A 114 3.56 0.64 -5.89
N ILE A 115 4.51 0.23 -6.72
CA ILE A 115 5.59 -0.67 -6.36
C ILE A 115 6.89 0.09 -6.54
N ASP A 116 7.69 0.16 -5.50
CA ASP A 116 9.04 0.69 -5.59
C ASP A 116 10.06 -0.31 -5.08
N ARG A 117 11.14 -0.46 -5.83
CA ARG A 117 12.29 -1.24 -5.39
C ARG A 117 13.09 -0.39 -4.41
N LEU A 118 13.42 -0.93 -3.24
CA LEU A 118 14.14 -0.20 -2.19
C LEU A 118 15.63 -0.05 -2.55
N CYS A 119 15.90 0.64 -3.64
CA CYS A 119 17.23 0.96 -4.17
C CYS A 119 17.42 2.47 -4.25
N SER A 120 18.67 2.93 -4.15
CA SER A 120 19.03 4.33 -4.33
C SER A 120 18.92 4.80 -5.79
N ALA A 121 18.99 3.89 -6.77
CA ALA A 121 18.89 4.20 -8.19
C ALA A 121 18.34 3.02 -9.02
N SER A 122 17.92 3.34 -10.25
CA SER A 122 17.64 2.33 -11.29
C SER A 122 18.93 1.65 -11.76
N GLY A 123 18.80 0.50 -12.41
CA GLY A 123 19.89 -0.34 -12.88
C GLY A 123 19.94 -1.68 -12.16
N VAL A 124 21.05 -2.40 -12.33
CA VAL A 124 21.23 -3.73 -11.73
C VAL A 124 21.19 -3.63 -10.20
N ALA A 125 20.32 -4.43 -9.59
CA ALA A 125 20.22 -4.49 -8.15
C ALA A 125 21.48 -5.11 -7.53
N SER A 126 22.02 -4.47 -6.50
CA SER A 126 23.17 -4.97 -5.73
C SER A 126 23.00 -4.60 -4.26
N SER A 127 23.71 -5.29 -3.36
CA SER A 127 23.73 -4.94 -1.93
C SER A 127 24.32 -3.55 -1.65
N ALA A 128 25.08 -2.97 -2.59
CA ALA A 128 25.63 -1.62 -2.47
C ALA A 128 24.60 -0.53 -2.85
N SER A 129 23.66 -0.85 -3.72
CA SER A 129 22.66 0.10 -4.24
C SER A 129 21.24 -0.15 -3.72
N CYS A 130 21.00 -1.30 -3.09
CA CYS A 130 19.66 -1.74 -2.70
C CYS A 130 19.63 -2.36 -1.30
N ILE A 131 18.50 -2.18 -0.64
CA ILE A 131 18.12 -3.04 0.48
C ILE A 131 17.87 -4.42 -0.11
N VAL A 132 18.63 -5.40 0.34
CA VAL A 132 18.52 -6.81 -0.06
C VAL A 132 18.06 -7.63 1.12
N SER A 133 17.23 -8.64 0.85
CA SER A 133 17.08 -9.74 1.80
C SER A 133 18.21 -10.73 1.54
N SER A 134 18.65 -11.46 2.57
CA SER A 134 19.64 -12.53 2.41
C SER A 134 18.96 -13.84 2.75
N TYR A 135 18.94 -14.75 1.78
CA TYR A 135 18.52 -16.13 1.99
C TYR A 135 19.69 -17.04 1.64
N GLY A 136 20.13 -17.81 2.62
CA GLY A 136 21.21 -18.77 2.46
C GLY A 136 21.26 -19.73 3.64
N ASP A 137 21.83 -20.91 3.41
CA ASP A 137 22.00 -21.92 4.44
C ASP A 137 22.90 -21.37 5.56
N LYS A 138 22.46 -21.48 6.82
CA LYS A 138 23.24 -21.03 7.99
C LYS A 138 24.44 -21.93 8.32
N GLY A 139 24.84 -22.79 7.39
CA GLY A 139 25.98 -23.69 7.51
C GLY A 139 25.64 -25.06 8.11
N GLY A 140 26.49 -26.02 7.79
CA GLY A 140 26.56 -27.37 8.35
C GLY A 140 28.03 -27.84 8.33
N THR A 141 28.36 -28.89 9.07
CA THR A 141 29.74 -29.37 9.29
C THR A 141 30.38 -30.10 8.10
N ALA A 142 29.67 -30.28 6.99
CA ALA A 142 30.22 -30.89 5.79
C ALA A 142 30.85 -29.82 4.90
N ASP A 143 32.14 -29.94 4.60
CA ASP A 143 32.91 -29.10 3.65
C ASP A 143 32.47 -29.31 2.18
N VAL A 144 31.16 -29.33 1.93
CA VAL A 144 30.59 -29.36 0.59
C VAL A 144 30.45 -27.95 0.02
N LYS A 145 30.62 -27.84 -1.30
CA LYS A 145 30.49 -26.58 -2.06
C LYS A 145 29.11 -25.96 -1.74
N ARG A 146 29.13 -24.82 -1.04
CA ARG A 146 27.91 -24.15 -0.56
C ARG A 146 27.12 -23.59 -1.73
N ALA A 147 25.79 -23.66 -1.65
CA ALA A 147 24.95 -22.83 -2.50
C ALA A 147 25.24 -21.36 -2.18
N THR A 148 25.52 -20.56 -3.22
CA THR A 148 25.72 -19.11 -3.04
C THR A 148 24.43 -18.50 -2.50
N ALA A 149 24.52 -17.75 -1.41
CA ALA A 149 23.37 -17.03 -0.86
C ALA A 149 22.77 -16.13 -1.95
N ILE A 150 21.44 -16.18 -2.11
CA ILE A 150 20.73 -15.30 -3.02
C ILE A 150 20.40 -14.03 -2.25
N THR A 151 20.74 -12.88 -2.81
CA THR A 151 20.48 -11.57 -2.21
C THR A 151 19.53 -10.75 -3.08
N PRO A 152 18.23 -11.12 -3.14
CA PRO A 152 17.28 -10.39 -3.97
C PRO A 152 17.00 -9.01 -3.37
N PRO A 153 16.75 -7.98 -4.20
CA PRO A 153 16.33 -6.68 -3.72
C PRO A 153 14.95 -6.77 -3.06
N VAL A 154 14.73 -5.93 -2.05
CA VAL A 154 13.43 -5.77 -1.41
C VAL A 154 12.59 -4.78 -2.20
N TYR A 155 11.32 -5.12 -2.40
CA TYR A 155 10.30 -4.27 -3.00
C TYR A 155 9.31 -3.85 -1.93
N ARG A 156 8.86 -2.61 -2.01
CA ARG A 156 7.75 -2.09 -1.23
C ARG A 156 6.54 -1.95 -2.14
N ILE A 157 5.40 -2.44 -1.66
CA ILE A 157 4.10 -2.20 -2.25
C ILE A 157 3.40 -1.23 -1.33
N SER A 158 2.94 -0.11 -1.88
CA SER A 158 2.09 0.85 -1.18
C SER A 158 0.74 0.93 -1.90
N VAL A 159 -0.34 0.84 -1.14
CA VAL A 159 -1.71 0.85 -1.65
C VAL A 159 -2.47 1.99 -1.00
N ARG A 160 -3.14 2.82 -1.81
CA ARG A 160 -4.16 3.76 -1.35
C ARG A 160 -5.53 3.22 -1.74
N VAL A 161 -6.42 3.12 -0.76
CA VAL A 161 -7.82 2.81 -0.96
C VAL A 161 -8.63 4.06 -0.64
N THR A 162 -9.38 4.55 -1.61
CA THR A 162 -10.31 5.66 -1.46
C THR A 162 -11.74 5.12 -1.48
N GLY A 163 -12.48 5.32 -0.40
CA GLY A 163 -13.87 4.90 -0.27
C GLY A 163 -14.88 6.07 -0.31
N PRO A 164 -16.14 5.79 0.08
CA PRO A 164 -17.18 6.80 0.23
C PRO A 164 -16.72 7.98 1.10
N ARG A 165 -17.19 9.18 0.76
CA ARG A 165 -16.87 10.44 1.46
C ARG A 165 -15.37 10.78 1.47
N SER A 166 -14.61 10.29 0.50
CA SER A 166 -13.16 10.49 0.40
C SER A 166 -12.38 9.93 1.60
N THR A 167 -12.90 8.89 2.24
CA THR A 167 -12.17 8.18 3.30
C THR A 167 -10.99 7.46 2.65
N GLN A 168 -9.78 7.67 3.18
CA GLN A 168 -8.57 7.07 2.63
C GLN A 168 -7.89 6.15 3.65
N THR A 169 -7.50 4.97 3.19
CA THR A 169 -6.67 4.03 3.93
C THR A 169 -5.42 3.73 3.11
N TYR A 170 -4.28 3.69 3.78
CA TYR A 170 -3.00 3.33 3.19
C TYR A 170 -2.50 2.02 3.79
N LEU A 171 -2.06 1.11 2.93
CA LEU A 171 -1.48 -0.18 3.32
C LEU A 171 -0.11 -0.29 2.69
N GLN A 172 0.85 -0.84 3.43
CA GLN A 172 2.20 -1.02 2.93
C GLN A 172 2.73 -2.39 3.35
N THR A 173 3.36 -3.07 2.41
CA THR A 173 4.06 -4.33 2.67
C THR A 173 5.38 -4.35 1.90
N THR A 174 6.32 -5.13 2.40
CA THR A 174 7.63 -5.34 1.74
C THR A 174 7.82 -6.82 1.47
N PHE A 175 8.35 -7.15 0.29
CA PHE A 175 8.66 -8.52 -0.07
C PHE A 175 9.91 -8.58 -0.95
N SER A 176 10.57 -9.73 -0.95
CA SER A 176 11.60 -10.07 -1.93
C SER A 176 11.11 -11.18 -2.84
N LEU A 177 11.54 -11.15 -4.10
CA LEU A 177 11.15 -12.14 -5.11
C LEU A 177 11.77 -13.50 -4.82
#